data_AF-A0A817D6V7-F1
#
_entry.id   AF-A0A817D6V7-F1
#
_cell.length_a   1.000
_cell.length_b   1.000
_cell.length_c   1.000
_cell.angle_alpha   90.00
_cell.angle_beta   90.00
_cell.angle_gamma   90.00
#
_symmetry.space_group_name_H-M   'P 1'
#
loop_
_entity.id
_entity.type
_entity.pdbx_description
1 polymer ?
#
loop_
_entity_poly.entity_id
_entity_poly.type
_entity_poly.pdbx_seq_one_letter_code
_entity_poly.pdbx_strand_id
1 'polypeptide(L)'
;MKRFPLTANGKIDQNSMPKPDFSIIIPKEIDSYSHPITKLEEKLQKIFVEAFHFEASPDVNISFGRLGGTSLGAMRALSLIRQNIYSQMNINLLFTNSSVRQLAKVLQPLIIDKKYDLVIEPIKTHENEASRPMPSTISETIGILFLVTLWILPILLIVLCSSITLLLTVPFIHLFIYVLCKNLLFPLGMSRIEDVLFSSKYYSWWFLQRMWTLNTFWLNHLQGTLFYNAYLRLCGARIGHHTNIDTSFIDTPDLLEVGDSTYIGDEVVLSSLTYYDRTFKLHPIRIGSNCSIGCRSVLHDGVEIEKQVVIKSMSPVTGHISSTSVIDGLSQRIDKDQSSLDKYNSALSKSQVVFQLISILTMFSVHIYLFTLTFSCLPSIIPLFIRLAIVWLTWSISRMVICVVLLKFIVGEAQPGLYPLNSWYFLRKLWLRQLVARSLACSFVSNIGPYHLLFPRLLRWLGAWIAESNDIRISQPHFLLAFPTNLVHIEQGVTVNGSVLFVPFNVTTNGQCEVKRIRLGRKVQLGNYCTIQPGANIAKQTLVGTMTRIDEEPSKVTDDDDHCRVMLGIPARLMPFQEFSLFSMSTKIFSSSIYFDIAGAIGIRLLINVILSFVLIHAPSLLLIYFLT
;
A
#
# COMPACT_ATOMS: atom_id res chain seq x y z
N MET A 1 32.26 -18.01 8.98
CA MET A 1 32.00 -19.47 8.95
C MET A 1 32.05 -19.93 7.50
N LYS A 2 32.63 -21.09 7.14
CA LYS A 2 32.82 -21.51 5.73
C LYS A 2 31.62 -22.25 5.10
N ARG A 3 30.66 -22.76 5.89
CA ARG A 3 29.38 -23.35 5.42
C ARG A 3 28.33 -23.32 6.54
N PHE A 4 27.05 -23.19 6.19
CA PHE A 4 25.95 -23.28 7.16
C PHE A 4 25.71 -24.75 7.58
N PRO A 5 25.43 -25.02 8.86
CA PRO A 5 25.06 -26.35 9.30
C PRO A 5 23.61 -26.67 8.87
N LEU A 6 23.40 -27.90 8.42
CA LEU A 6 22.14 -28.34 7.82
C LEU A 6 21.58 -29.53 8.61
N THR A 7 20.26 -29.55 8.76
CA THR A 7 19.50 -30.72 9.21
C THR A 7 19.58 -31.85 8.19
N ALA A 8 19.26 -33.08 8.59
CA ALA A 8 19.19 -34.24 7.69
C ALA A 8 18.26 -34.03 6.47
N ASN A 9 17.30 -33.10 6.56
CA ASN A 9 16.38 -32.75 5.49
C ASN A 9 16.87 -31.56 4.62
N GLY A 10 18.13 -31.15 4.74
CA GLY A 10 18.74 -30.09 3.94
C GLY A 10 18.28 -28.67 4.29
N LYS A 11 17.52 -28.49 5.37
CA LYS A 11 17.18 -27.15 5.91
C LYS A 11 18.30 -26.67 6.83
N ILE A 12 18.50 -25.36 6.91
CA ILE A 12 19.43 -24.73 7.87
C ILE A 12 19.07 -25.16 9.28
N ASP A 13 20.03 -25.78 9.97
CA ASP A 13 19.89 -26.15 11.37
C ASP A 13 20.21 -24.94 12.24
N GLN A 14 19.17 -24.16 12.52
CA GLN A 14 19.24 -22.94 13.35
C GLN A 14 19.78 -23.22 14.76
N ASN A 15 19.61 -24.44 15.29
CA ASN A 15 20.04 -24.79 16.64
C ASN A 15 21.55 -25.04 16.70
N SER A 16 22.12 -25.53 15.60
CA SER A 16 23.56 -25.76 15.45
C SER A 16 24.35 -24.54 14.96
N MET A 17 23.65 -23.42 14.70
CA MET A 17 24.30 -22.17 14.34
C MET A 17 25.22 -21.70 15.47
N PRO A 18 26.43 -21.21 15.16
CA PRO A 18 27.29 -20.62 16.16
C PRO A 18 26.54 -19.43 16.77
N LYS A 19 26.39 -19.44 18.09
CA LYS A 19 25.84 -18.30 18.82
C LYS A 19 26.71 -17.07 18.53
N PRO A 20 26.12 -15.88 18.34
CA PRO A 20 26.90 -14.67 18.17
C PRO A 20 27.83 -14.54 19.36
N ASP A 21 29.13 -14.50 19.10
CA ASP A 21 30.12 -14.33 20.16
C ASP A 21 30.19 -12.84 20.53
N PHE A 22 29.40 -12.45 21.53
CA PHE A 22 29.39 -11.09 22.04
C PHE A 22 30.71 -10.72 22.76
N SER A 23 31.60 -11.70 23.02
CA SER A 23 32.93 -11.43 23.59
C SER A 23 33.91 -10.78 22.60
N ILE A 24 33.58 -10.74 21.30
CA ILE A 24 34.32 -9.97 20.29
C ILE A 24 33.91 -8.49 20.33
N ILE A 25 32.73 -8.17 20.88
CA ILE A 25 32.16 -6.82 20.89
C ILE A 25 32.43 -6.10 22.22
N ILE A 26 32.76 -6.86 23.28
CA ILE A 26 33.22 -6.37 24.57
C ILE A 26 34.71 -6.74 24.69
N PRO A 27 35.66 -5.83 24.37
CA PRO A 27 37.08 -6.14 24.45
C PRO A 27 37.46 -6.59 25.86
N LYS A 28 38.16 -7.73 25.97
CA LYS A 28 38.78 -8.20 27.22
C LYS A 28 40.02 -7.39 27.61
N GLU A 29 40.53 -6.57 26.70
CA GLU A 29 41.72 -5.73 26.91
C GLU A 29 41.33 -4.26 27.10
N ILE A 30 41.78 -3.67 28.20
CA ILE A 30 41.47 -2.31 28.67
C ILE A 30 41.96 -1.23 27.69
N ASP A 31 42.94 -1.54 26.82
CA ASP A 31 43.61 -0.55 25.95
C ASP A 31 42.84 -0.21 24.66
N SER A 32 41.79 -0.95 24.30
CA SER A 32 40.97 -0.69 23.10
C SER A 32 39.55 -0.20 23.38
N TYR A 33 39.16 -0.12 24.66
CA TYR A 33 37.83 0.31 25.08
C TYR A 33 37.74 1.83 25.13
N SER A 34 36.94 2.41 24.24
CA SER A 34 36.75 3.87 24.22
C SER A 34 35.71 4.27 25.27
N HIS A 35 36.18 4.92 26.34
CA HIS A 35 35.33 5.47 27.38
C HIS A 35 34.61 6.76 26.94
N PRO A 36 33.44 7.07 27.53
CA PRO A 36 32.81 8.37 27.35
C PRO A 36 33.72 9.48 27.89
N ILE A 37 33.92 10.52 27.09
CA ILE A 37 34.78 11.68 27.40
C ILE A 37 33.92 12.86 27.87
N THR A 38 32.64 12.90 27.48
CA THR A 38 31.71 13.98 27.85
C THR A 38 30.56 13.49 28.73
N LYS A 39 30.02 14.38 29.57
CA LYS A 39 28.80 14.11 30.37
C LYS A 39 27.60 13.69 29.50
N LEU A 40 27.55 14.16 28.26
CA LEU A 40 26.51 13.78 27.29
C LEU A 40 26.70 12.34 26.82
N GLU A 41 27.94 11.93 26.49
CA GLU A 41 28.26 10.55 26.16
C GLU A 41 27.95 9.59 27.32
N GLU A 42 28.28 9.95 28.57
CA GLU A 42 27.94 9.14 29.76
C GLU A 42 26.43 8.93 29.92
N LYS A 43 25.64 10.01 29.78
CA LYS A 43 24.17 9.92 29.86
C LYS A 43 23.60 9.05 28.75
N LEU A 44 24.07 9.24 27.51
CA LEU A 44 23.65 8.44 26.38
C LEU A 44 24.01 6.96 26.58
N GLN A 45 25.23 6.66 27.04
CA GLN A 45 25.68 5.29 27.29
C GLN A 45 24.77 4.58 28.31
N LYS A 46 24.38 5.26 29.40
CA LYS A 46 23.41 4.73 30.38
C LYS A 46 22.04 4.46 29.77
N ILE A 47 21.51 5.40 28.98
CA ILE A 47 20.23 5.22 28.27
C ILE A 47 20.30 4.02 27.34
N PHE A 48 21.43 3.82 26.65
CA PHE A 48 21.60 2.67 25.76
C PHE A 48 21.65 1.34 26.51
N VAL A 49 22.34 1.27 27.66
CA VAL A 49 22.33 0.09 28.52
C VAL A 49 20.91 -0.27 28.96
N GLU A 50 20.15 0.73 29.42
CA GLU A 50 18.76 0.55 29.86
C GLU A 50 17.83 0.14 28.71
N ALA A 51 17.95 0.81 27.56
CA ALA A 51 17.05 0.60 26.43
C ALA A 51 17.21 -0.79 25.78
N PHE A 52 18.45 -1.25 25.67
CA PHE A 52 18.82 -2.49 24.99
C PHE A 52 19.05 -3.67 25.93
N HIS A 53 18.97 -3.47 27.26
CA HIS A 53 19.21 -4.49 28.28
C HIS A 53 20.60 -5.12 28.16
N PHE A 54 21.61 -4.29 27.93
CA PHE A 54 22.99 -4.78 27.86
C PHE A 54 23.52 -5.09 29.27
N GLU A 55 24.19 -6.24 29.43
CA GLU A 55 24.82 -6.63 30.71
C GLU A 55 26.03 -5.75 31.07
N ALA A 56 26.65 -5.12 30.06
CA ALA A 56 27.80 -4.22 30.21
C ALA A 56 27.61 -2.95 29.38
N SER A 57 28.31 -1.88 29.77
CA SER A 57 28.30 -0.63 29.01
C SER A 57 28.96 -0.83 27.64
N PRO A 58 28.27 -0.51 26.53
CA PRO A 58 28.85 -0.67 25.20
C PRO A 58 29.94 0.37 24.94
N ASP A 59 30.95 0.01 24.16
CA ASP A 59 31.96 0.98 23.68
C ASP A 59 31.27 2.13 22.93
N VAL A 60 31.67 3.37 23.21
CA VAL A 60 31.02 4.58 22.68
C VAL A 60 31.12 4.73 21.16
N ASN A 61 32.04 4.02 20.51
CA ASN A 61 32.24 4.04 19.05
C ASN A 61 31.52 2.90 18.33
N ILE A 62 31.04 1.88 19.05
CA ILE A 62 30.36 0.75 18.43
C ILE A 62 28.90 1.11 18.16
N SER A 63 28.45 0.83 16.93
CA SER A 63 27.05 0.99 16.56
C SER A 63 26.17 0.00 17.34
N PHE A 64 25.07 0.47 17.94
CA PHE A 64 24.13 -0.39 18.65
C PHE A 64 23.54 -1.51 17.76
N GLY A 65 23.50 -1.32 16.44
CA GLY A 65 23.09 -2.36 15.49
C GLY A 65 24.03 -3.58 15.49
N ARG A 66 25.33 -3.38 15.76
CA ARG A 66 26.32 -4.47 15.86
C ARG A 66 26.27 -5.19 17.20
N LEU A 67 25.73 -4.54 18.24
CA LEU A 67 25.55 -5.07 19.59
C LEU A 67 24.28 -5.92 19.74
N GLY A 68 23.62 -6.29 18.63
CA GLY A 68 22.34 -7.00 18.67
C GLY A 68 21.14 -6.09 18.93
N GLY A 69 21.27 -4.78 18.69
CA GLY A 69 20.21 -3.81 18.89
C GLY A 69 18.97 -4.11 18.08
N THR A 70 17.84 -4.32 18.77
CA THR A 70 16.53 -4.50 18.15
C THR A 70 15.86 -3.15 17.87
N SER A 71 14.91 -3.12 16.92
CA SER A 71 14.07 -1.95 16.67
C SER A 71 13.32 -1.49 17.92
N LEU A 72 12.93 -2.43 18.81
CA LEU A 72 12.31 -2.13 20.09
C LEU A 72 13.27 -1.42 21.06
N GLY A 73 14.52 -1.88 21.15
CA GLY A 73 15.57 -1.20 21.94
C GLY A 73 15.86 0.20 21.41
N ALA A 74 15.89 0.38 20.09
CA ALA A 74 16.06 1.71 19.48
C ALA A 74 14.89 2.66 19.82
N MET A 75 13.65 2.17 19.81
CA MET A 75 12.48 2.97 20.20
C MET A 75 12.50 3.34 21.68
N ARG A 76 12.94 2.43 22.57
CA ARG A 76 13.14 2.73 23.99
C ARG A 76 14.22 3.79 24.20
N ALA A 77 15.37 3.64 23.52
CA ALA A 77 16.45 4.62 23.57
C ALA A 77 15.97 5.99 23.08
N LEU A 78 15.23 6.04 21.97
CA LEU A 78 14.62 7.27 21.46
C LEU A 78 13.71 7.93 22.51
N SER A 79 12.83 7.16 23.14
CA SER A 79 11.93 7.65 24.19
C SER A 79 12.71 8.23 25.39
N LEU A 80 13.70 7.49 25.89
CA LEU A 80 14.54 7.93 27.01
C LEU A 80 15.39 9.16 26.67
N ILE A 81 15.89 9.26 25.43
CA ILE A 81 16.62 10.45 24.96
C ILE A 81 15.67 11.66 24.90
N ARG A 82 14.44 11.48 24.40
CA ARG A 82 13.45 12.56 24.36
C ARG A 82 13.10 13.09 25.75
N GLN A 83 12.99 12.18 26.72
CA GLN A 83 12.67 12.53 28.11
C GLN A 83 13.83 13.23 28.83
N ASN A 84 15.08 12.78 28.59
CA ASN A 84 16.21 13.17 29.46
C ASN A 84 17.24 14.10 28.81
N ILE A 85 17.25 14.22 27.47
CA ILE A 85 18.31 14.91 26.73
C ILE A 85 17.77 15.91 25.71
N TYR A 86 16.97 15.46 24.74
CA TYR A 86 16.51 16.30 23.62
C TYR A 86 15.14 15.87 23.12
N SER A 87 14.10 16.65 23.46
CA SER A 87 12.69 16.32 23.19
C SER A 87 12.34 16.16 21.70
N GLN A 88 13.04 16.88 20.81
CA GLN A 88 12.82 16.82 19.37
C GLN A 88 13.63 15.71 18.66
N MET A 89 14.21 14.77 19.43
CA MET A 89 14.98 13.67 18.86
C MET A 89 14.16 12.87 17.84
N ASN A 90 14.68 12.67 16.63
CA ASN A 90 14.04 11.90 15.56
C ASN A 90 14.69 10.51 15.45
N ILE A 91 13.90 9.49 15.14
CA ILE A 91 14.38 8.12 14.89
C ILE A 91 15.44 8.06 13.78
N ASN A 92 15.32 8.92 12.75
CA ASN A 92 16.30 8.97 11.67
C ASN A 92 17.69 9.43 12.19
N LEU A 93 17.73 10.41 13.11
CA LEU A 93 18.98 10.86 13.75
C LEU A 93 19.64 9.74 14.57
N LEU A 94 18.84 8.91 15.25
CA LEU A 94 19.33 7.78 16.02
C LEU A 94 19.95 6.69 15.12
N PHE A 95 19.32 6.36 14.00
CA PHE A 95 19.83 5.33 13.08
C PHE A 95 21.00 5.81 12.22
N THR A 96 21.01 7.08 11.83
CA THR A 96 22.14 7.66 11.07
C THR A 96 23.38 7.84 11.93
N ASN A 97 23.23 8.10 13.23
CA ASN A 97 24.31 8.29 14.19
C ASN A 97 24.26 7.18 15.26
N SER A 98 24.52 5.94 14.82
CA SER A 98 24.19 4.75 15.59
C SER A 98 25.15 4.38 16.73
N SER A 99 26.16 5.21 17.01
CA SER A 99 27.07 5.05 18.15
C SER A 99 26.90 6.20 19.15
N VAL A 100 27.24 5.97 20.42
CA VAL A 100 27.13 6.98 21.49
C VAL A 100 27.88 8.27 21.13
N ARG A 101 29.10 8.14 20.60
CA ARG A 101 29.95 9.27 20.22
C ARG A 101 29.42 10.05 19.02
N GLN A 102 28.97 9.35 17.97
CA GLN A 102 28.38 10.02 16.81
C GLN A 102 27.12 10.78 17.20
N LEU A 103 26.28 10.16 18.04
CA LEU A 103 25.05 10.79 18.49
C LEU A 103 25.31 11.99 19.40
N ALA A 104 26.25 11.88 20.33
CA ALA A 104 26.66 12.98 21.19
C ALA A 104 27.18 14.17 20.35
N LYS A 105 28.01 13.91 19.34
CA LYS A 105 28.56 14.95 18.46
C LYS A 105 27.48 15.74 17.70
N VAL A 106 26.39 15.09 17.30
CA VAL A 106 25.27 15.74 16.61
C VAL A 106 24.35 16.46 17.59
N LEU A 107 24.11 15.87 18.77
CA LEU A 107 23.22 16.46 19.78
C LEU A 107 23.84 17.65 20.51
N GLN A 108 25.16 17.65 20.72
CA GLN A 108 25.85 18.69 21.48
C GLN A 108 25.60 20.12 20.98
N PRO A 109 25.71 20.44 19.67
CA PRO A 109 25.36 21.77 19.17
C PRO A 109 23.86 22.07 19.27
N LEU A 110 22.98 21.07 19.09
CA LEU A 110 21.52 21.24 19.15
C LEU A 110 21.01 21.56 20.57
N ILE A 111 21.72 21.09 21.60
CA ILE A 111 21.42 21.36 23.01
C ILE A 111 21.93 22.73 23.43
N ILE A 112 23.07 23.19 22.89
CA ILE A 112 23.69 24.47 23.28
C ILE A 112 22.88 25.66 22.74
N ASP A 113 22.26 25.52 21.56
CA ASP A 113 21.49 26.60 20.91
C ASP A 113 20.09 26.81 21.51
N LYS A 114 19.64 25.88 22.38
CA LYS A 114 18.38 25.99 23.12
C LYS A 114 18.65 25.84 24.62
N LYS A 115 18.82 26.97 25.30
CA LYS A 115 18.76 27.05 26.77
C LYS A 115 17.51 26.29 27.24
N TYR A 116 17.71 25.33 28.15
CA TYR A 116 16.68 24.47 28.73
C TYR A 116 15.45 25.26 29.22
N ASP A 117 14.43 25.38 28.39
CA ASP A 117 13.04 25.62 28.81
C ASP A 117 12.26 24.34 28.50
N LEU A 118 12.32 23.40 29.46
CA LEU A 118 11.43 22.26 29.50
C LEU A 118 10.39 22.53 30.58
N VAL A 119 9.26 23.14 30.17
CA VAL A 119 8.00 22.84 30.83
C VAL A 119 7.63 21.41 30.40
N ILE A 120 8.13 20.43 31.15
CA ILE A 120 7.55 19.09 31.12
C ILE A 120 6.20 19.26 31.81
N GLU A 121 5.12 19.41 31.04
CA GLU A 121 3.85 19.01 31.62
C GLU A 121 4.00 17.52 31.95
N PRO A 122 3.87 17.12 33.24
CA PRO A 122 3.92 15.72 33.58
C PRO A 122 2.87 15.01 32.72
N ILE A 123 3.26 13.93 32.05
CA ILE A 123 2.29 13.00 31.45
C ILE A 123 1.34 12.69 32.60
N LYS A 124 0.12 13.22 32.54
CA LYS A 124 -0.92 12.88 33.51
C LYS A 124 -1.14 11.40 33.30
N THR A 125 -0.49 10.58 34.13
CA THR A 125 -0.84 9.19 34.32
C THR A 125 -2.27 9.24 34.86
N HIS A 126 -3.24 9.18 33.94
CA HIS A 126 -4.61 8.90 34.31
C HIS A 126 -4.59 7.45 34.82
N GLU A 127 -4.36 7.32 36.13
CA GLU A 127 -4.37 6.09 36.93
C GLU A 127 -5.74 5.41 36.93
N ASN A 128 -6.76 6.00 36.30
CA ASN A 128 -8.04 5.32 36.12
C ASN A 128 -7.93 4.25 35.02
N GLU A 129 -7.81 3.02 35.52
CA GLU A 129 -7.89 1.76 34.82
C GLU A 129 -9.23 1.57 34.07
N ALA A 130 -9.10 1.18 32.81
CA ALA A 130 -9.79 0.04 32.21
C ALA A 130 -11.31 0.02 31.99
N SER A 131 -12.07 1.11 32.12
CA SER A 131 -13.47 1.10 31.64
C SER A 131 -13.66 2.00 30.42
N ARG A 132 -13.91 1.37 29.25
CA ARG A 132 -14.53 2.06 28.12
C ARG A 132 -15.82 2.73 28.66
N PRO A 133 -16.03 4.04 28.47
CA PRO A 133 -17.22 4.68 29.01
C PRO A 133 -18.46 4.01 28.44
N MET A 134 -19.35 3.49 29.29
CA MET A 134 -20.56 2.72 28.93
C MET A 134 -21.41 3.23 27.73
N PRO A 135 -21.49 4.54 27.38
CA PRO A 135 -22.13 4.96 26.12
C PRO A 135 -21.42 4.49 24.83
N SER A 136 -20.12 4.18 24.89
CA SER A 136 -19.36 3.74 23.72
C SER A 136 -19.86 2.42 23.14
N THR A 137 -20.14 1.44 23.99
CA THR A 137 -20.49 0.07 23.57
C THR A 137 -21.86 0.00 22.93
N ILE A 138 -22.83 0.77 23.43
CA ILE A 138 -24.17 0.89 22.84
C ILE A 138 -24.07 1.55 21.47
N SER A 139 -23.33 2.67 21.36
CA SER A 139 -23.14 3.37 20.08
C SER A 139 -22.42 2.49 19.04
N GLU A 140 -21.43 1.71 19.48
CA GLU A 140 -20.69 0.75 18.66
C GLU A 140 -21.62 -0.37 18.18
N THR A 141 -22.45 -0.93 19.05
CA THR A 141 -23.38 -2.01 18.71
C THR A 141 -24.43 -1.56 17.70
N ILE A 142 -25.06 -0.41 17.94
CA ILE A 142 -26.03 0.19 17.02
C ILE A 142 -25.35 0.51 15.68
N GLY A 143 -24.14 1.09 15.73
CA GLY A 143 -23.35 1.39 14.54
C GLY A 143 -23.03 0.14 13.73
N ILE A 144 -22.60 -0.95 14.37
CA ILE A 144 -22.32 -2.23 13.71
C ILE A 144 -23.59 -2.80 13.07
N LEU A 145 -24.73 -2.81 13.78
CA LEU A 145 -25.99 -3.30 13.23
C LEU A 145 -26.39 -2.51 11.97
N PHE A 146 -26.22 -1.19 12.00
CA PHE A 146 -26.45 -0.32 10.86
C PHE A 146 -25.50 -0.62 9.69
N LEU A 147 -24.20 -0.77 9.97
CA LEU A 147 -23.19 -1.12 8.96
C LEU A 147 -23.46 -2.48 8.31
N VAL A 148 -23.88 -3.48 9.09
CA VAL A 148 -24.28 -4.81 8.58
C VAL A 148 -25.52 -4.69 7.69
N THR A 149 -26.49 -3.85 8.10
CA THR A 149 -27.69 -3.59 7.29
C THR A 149 -27.34 -2.95 5.95
N LEU A 150 -26.45 -1.95 5.95
CA LEU A 150 -25.94 -1.34 4.72
C LEU A 150 -25.20 -2.34 3.84
N TRP A 151 -24.40 -3.20 4.43
CA TRP A 151 -23.64 -4.22 3.69
C TRP A 151 -24.55 -5.27 3.04
N ILE A 152 -25.66 -5.65 3.69
CA ILE A 152 -26.66 -6.60 3.16
C ILE A 152 -27.66 -5.93 2.20
N LEU A 153 -27.79 -4.60 2.23
CA LEU A 153 -28.73 -3.83 1.40
C LEU A 153 -28.77 -4.23 -0.09
N PRO A 154 -27.64 -4.49 -0.79
CA PRO A 154 -27.68 -4.90 -2.19
C PRO A 154 -28.43 -6.22 -2.40
N ILE A 155 -28.25 -7.17 -1.49
CA ILE A 155 -28.94 -8.47 -1.51
C ILE A 155 -30.42 -8.27 -1.21
N LEU A 156 -30.73 -7.45 -0.20
CA LEU A 156 -32.10 -7.15 0.20
C LEU A 156 -32.89 -6.50 -0.95
N LEU A 157 -32.30 -5.56 -1.68
CA LEU A 157 -32.92 -4.90 -2.84
C LEU A 157 -33.25 -5.90 -3.95
N ILE A 158 -32.35 -6.85 -4.23
CA ILE A 158 -32.59 -7.90 -5.22
C ILE A 158 -33.77 -8.78 -4.79
N VAL A 159 -33.79 -9.19 -3.52
CA VAL A 159 -34.82 -10.09 -2.99
C VAL A 159 -36.19 -9.40 -2.96
N LEU A 160 -36.27 -8.18 -2.44
CA LEU A 160 -37.54 -7.45 -2.27
C LEU A 160 -38.15 -7.00 -3.61
N CYS A 161 -37.33 -6.51 -4.53
CA CYS A 161 -37.82 -5.93 -5.78
C CYS A 161 -37.71 -6.87 -6.97
N SER A 162 -37.19 -8.09 -6.78
CA SER A 162 -36.95 -9.09 -7.84
C SER A 162 -36.18 -8.53 -9.05
N SER A 163 -35.35 -7.51 -8.83
CA SER A 163 -34.63 -6.81 -9.90
C SER A 163 -33.20 -6.51 -9.49
N ILE A 164 -32.27 -7.06 -10.27
CA ILE A 164 -30.84 -6.88 -10.08
C ILE A 164 -30.32 -5.55 -10.63
N THR A 165 -31.10 -4.85 -11.47
CA THR A 165 -30.72 -3.53 -12.00
C THR A 165 -30.65 -2.47 -10.90
N LEU A 166 -31.32 -2.70 -9.77
CA LEU A 166 -31.23 -1.86 -8.58
C LEU A 166 -29.83 -1.85 -7.96
N LEU A 167 -28.95 -2.80 -8.30
CA LEU A 167 -27.55 -2.73 -7.88
C LEU A 167 -26.85 -1.45 -8.38
N LEU A 168 -27.31 -0.86 -9.49
CA LEU A 168 -26.78 0.40 -10.00
C LEU A 168 -27.10 1.60 -9.09
N THR A 169 -28.14 1.51 -8.24
CA THR A 169 -28.52 2.59 -7.32
C THR A 169 -27.77 2.52 -5.99
N VAL A 170 -27.22 1.35 -5.64
CA VAL A 170 -26.51 1.09 -4.38
C VAL A 170 -25.41 2.11 -4.07
N PRO A 171 -24.49 2.49 -5.00
CA PRO A 171 -23.45 3.47 -4.71
C PRO A 171 -24.02 4.85 -4.35
N PHE A 172 -25.13 5.24 -4.99
CA PHE A 172 -25.80 6.51 -4.71
C PHE A 172 -26.51 6.50 -3.36
N ILE A 173 -27.14 5.38 -2.98
CA ILE A 173 -27.72 5.21 -1.65
C ILE A 173 -26.63 5.30 -0.58
N HIS A 174 -25.50 4.60 -0.78
CA HIS A 174 -24.37 4.64 0.15
C HIS A 174 -23.78 6.05 0.29
N LEU A 175 -23.63 6.78 -0.81
CA LEU A 175 -23.20 8.19 -0.78
C LEU A 175 -24.19 9.06 0.00
N PHE A 176 -25.48 8.94 -0.31
CA PHE A 176 -26.53 9.72 0.35
C PHE A 176 -26.54 9.48 1.86
N ILE A 177 -26.50 8.21 2.28
CA ILE A 177 -26.48 7.83 3.69
C ILE A 177 -25.19 8.31 4.37
N TYR A 178 -24.04 8.21 3.71
CA TYR A 178 -22.79 8.74 4.24
C TYR A 178 -22.87 10.25 4.50
N VAL A 179 -23.34 11.03 3.52
CA VAL A 179 -23.48 12.49 3.65
C VAL A 179 -24.49 12.86 4.74
N LEU A 180 -25.62 12.14 4.81
CA LEU A 180 -26.64 12.32 5.85
C LEU A 180 -26.06 12.06 7.25
N CYS A 181 -25.42 10.90 7.45
CA CYS A 181 -24.80 10.54 8.73
C CYS A 181 -23.68 11.53 9.11
N LYS A 182 -22.87 11.98 8.14
CA LYS A 182 -21.81 12.97 8.39
C LYS A 182 -22.40 14.27 8.92
N ASN A 183 -23.43 14.81 8.25
CA ASN A 183 -24.04 16.08 8.63
C ASN A 183 -24.83 15.97 9.95
N LEU A 184 -25.39 14.80 10.26
CA LEU A 184 -26.08 14.55 11.53
C LEU A 184 -25.10 14.45 12.71
N LEU A 185 -23.99 13.74 12.53
CA LEU A 185 -23.01 13.49 13.59
C LEU A 185 -22.05 14.69 13.80
N PHE A 186 -21.73 15.42 12.73
CA PHE A 186 -20.81 16.56 12.76
C PHE A 186 -21.39 17.79 12.02
N PRO A 187 -22.45 18.41 12.55
CA PRO A 187 -23.09 19.57 11.90
C PRO A 187 -22.20 20.81 11.79
N LEU A 188 -21.19 20.93 12.68
CA LEU A 188 -20.22 22.02 12.69
C LEU A 188 -18.90 21.70 11.96
N GLY A 189 -18.81 20.52 11.31
CA GLY A 189 -17.61 20.04 10.63
C GLY A 189 -16.56 19.41 11.56
N MET A 190 -15.54 18.76 10.97
CA MET A 190 -14.52 17.99 11.72
C MET A 190 -13.21 18.74 12.01
N SER A 191 -13.10 20.01 11.62
CA SER A 191 -11.82 20.73 11.45
C SER A 191 -10.97 20.99 12.70
N ARG A 192 -11.49 20.72 13.91
CA ARG A 192 -10.79 20.96 15.19
C ARG A 192 -11.16 19.95 16.28
N ILE A 193 -11.38 18.69 15.90
CA ILE A 193 -11.71 17.66 16.87
C ILE A 193 -10.42 17.20 17.54
N GLU A 194 -10.32 17.50 18.83
CA GLU A 194 -9.37 16.93 19.77
C GLU A 194 -10.19 16.46 20.97
N ASP A 195 -10.17 15.16 21.23
CA ASP A 195 -10.98 14.58 22.31
C ASP A 195 -10.34 13.28 22.81
N VAL A 196 -10.81 12.78 23.95
CA VAL A 196 -10.34 11.53 24.53
C VAL A 196 -10.82 10.35 23.67
N LEU A 197 -9.99 9.32 23.55
CA LEU A 197 -10.30 8.09 22.85
C LEU A 197 -11.49 7.41 23.53
N PHE A 198 -12.34 6.75 22.74
CA PHE A 198 -13.65 6.23 23.16
C PHE A 198 -14.71 7.27 23.59
N SER A 199 -14.45 8.57 23.41
CA SER A 199 -15.51 9.59 23.50
C SER A 199 -16.61 9.35 22.45
N SER A 200 -17.78 9.96 22.66
CA SER A 200 -18.85 9.90 21.67
C SER A 200 -18.40 10.42 20.29
N LYS A 201 -17.56 11.47 20.25
CA LYS A 201 -17.01 12.00 19.00
C LYS A 201 -16.06 11.02 18.31
N TYR A 202 -15.23 10.32 19.08
CA TYR A 202 -14.37 9.25 18.55
C TYR A 202 -15.22 8.17 17.87
N TYR A 203 -16.29 7.72 18.52
CA TYR A 203 -17.18 6.69 17.97
C TYR A 203 -17.96 7.17 16.76
N SER A 204 -18.45 8.41 16.76
CA SER A 204 -19.09 9.01 15.59
C SER A 204 -18.13 9.07 14.39
N TRP A 205 -16.87 9.46 14.62
CA TRP A 205 -15.84 9.47 13.58
C TRP A 205 -15.50 8.05 13.11
N TRP A 206 -15.27 7.12 14.04
CA TRP A 206 -14.99 5.71 13.75
C TRP A 206 -16.10 5.09 12.90
N PHE A 207 -17.36 5.36 13.23
CA PHE A 207 -18.52 4.89 12.48
C PHE A 207 -18.51 5.41 11.03
N LEU A 208 -18.25 6.70 10.83
CA LEU A 208 -18.10 7.27 9.48
C LEU A 208 -16.92 6.64 8.73
N GLN A 209 -15.79 6.36 9.40
CA GLN A 209 -14.64 5.70 8.81
C GLN A 209 -14.97 4.24 8.38
N ARG A 210 -15.77 3.52 9.17
CA ARG A 210 -16.27 2.18 8.79
C ARG A 210 -17.22 2.26 7.60
N MET A 211 -18.12 3.23 7.57
CA MET A 211 -18.99 3.47 6.40
C MET A 211 -18.17 3.78 5.15
N TRP A 212 -17.11 4.60 5.27
CA TRP A 212 -16.19 4.88 4.17
C TRP A 212 -15.55 3.59 3.64
N THR A 213 -15.08 2.74 4.55
CA THR A 213 -14.49 1.43 4.20
C THR A 213 -15.48 0.53 3.45
N LEU A 214 -16.76 0.54 3.81
CA LEU A 214 -17.80 -0.19 3.06
C LEU A 214 -17.96 0.34 1.63
N ASN A 215 -17.84 1.65 1.44
CA ASN A 215 -17.97 2.29 0.13
C ASN A 215 -16.77 2.02 -0.79
N THR A 216 -15.60 1.69 -0.24
CA THR A 216 -14.34 1.47 -0.97
C THR A 216 -14.50 0.53 -2.17
N PHE A 217 -15.34 -0.50 -2.06
CA PHE A 217 -15.61 -1.41 -3.18
C PHE A 217 -16.05 -0.66 -4.44
N TRP A 218 -17.00 0.27 -4.31
CA TRP A 218 -17.50 1.07 -5.42
C TRP A 218 -16.54 2.20 -5.79
N LEU A 219 -15.87 2.79 -4.81
CA LEU A 219 -14.90 3.89 -5.03
C LEU A 219 -13.71 3.44 -5.89
N ASN A 220 -13.28 2.19 -5.77
CA ASN A 220 -12.21 1.62 -6.59
C ASN A 220 -12.49 1.68 -8.10
N HIS A 221 -13.76 1.73 -8.51
CA HIS A 221 -14.17 1.88 -9.91
C HIS A 221 -14.26 3.34 -10.37
N LEU A 222 -14.34 4.29 -9.44
CA LEU A 222 -14.40 5.72 -9.74
C LEU A 222 -13.02 6.38 -9.70
N GLN A 223 -12.04 5.78 -9.02
CA GLN A 223 -10.66 6.28 -8.92
C GLN A 223 -10.12 6.74 -10.28
N GLY A 224 -9.46 7.87 -10.25
CA GLY A 224 -8.86 8.50 -11.41
C GLY A 224 -9.84 9.22 -12.36
N THR A 225 -11.07 9.49 -11.92
CA THR A 225 -12.09 10.18 -12.73
C THR A 225 -12.61 11.46 -12.07
N LEU A 226 -13.19 12.34 -12.89
CA LEU A 226 -13.89 13.53 -12.41
C LEU A 226 -15.12 13.19 -11.55
N PHE A 227 -15.71 12.01 -11.73
CA PHE A 227 -16.83 11.53 -10.92
C PHE A 227 -16.39 11.25 -9.48
N TYR A 228 -15.16 10.75 -9.29
CA TYR A 228 -14.61 10.57 -7.96
C TYR A 228 -14.33 11.90 -7.26
N ASN A 229 -13.85 12.91 -7.99
CA ASN A 229 -13.69 14.25 -7.43
C ASN A 229 -15.05 14.84 -7.02
N ALA A 230 -16.10 14.66 -7.82
CA ALA A 230 -17.45 15.07 -7.46
C ALA A 230 -17.97 14.33 -6.22
N TYR A 231 -17.73 13.02 -6.13
CA TYR A 231 -18.05 12.21 -4.95
C TYR A 231 -17.37 12.77 -3.69
N LEU A 232 -16.07 13.03 -3.75
CA LEU A 232 -15.30 13.59 -2.63
C LEU A 232 -15.81 14.97 -2.20
N ARG A 233 -16.17 15.84 -3.15
CA ARG A 233 -16.77 17.14 -2.86
C ARG A 233 -18.11 17.02 -2.14
N LEU A 234 -18.96 16.08 -2.55
CA LEU A 234 -20.23 15.80 -1.84
C LEU A 234 -20.00 15.31 -0.42
N CYS A 235 -18.91 14.58 -0.17
CA CYS A 235 -18.49 14.16 1.17
C CYS A 235 -17.89 15.29 2.03
N GLY A 236 -17.61 16.46 1.46
CA GLY A 236 -17.08 17.64 2.16
C GLY A 236 -15.66 18.04 1.78
N ALA A 237 -14.97 17.27 0.93
CA ALA A 237 -13.61 17.59 0.50
C ALA A 237 -13.58 18.82 -0.41
N ARG A 238 -12.50 19.60 -0.34
CA ARG A 238 -12.24 20.72 -1.24
C ARG A 238 -11.27 20.29 -2.33
N ILE A 239 -11.80 19.77 -3.43
CA ILE A 239 -10.99 19.27 -4.55
C ILE A 239 -11.03 20.25 -5.72
N GLY A 240 -9.84 20.69 -6.16
CA GLY A 240 -9.63 21.53 -7.33
C GLY A 240 -10.07 20.91 -8.65
N HIS A 241 -9.97 21.68 -9.71
CA HIS A 241 -10.29 21.26 -11.08
C HIS A 241 -9.13 20.43 -11.65
N HIS A 242 -9.46 19.46 -12.51
CA HIS A 242 -8.48 18.61 -13.22
C HIS A 242 -7.54 17.80 -12.32
N THR A 243 -7.85 17.69 -11.04
CA THR A 243 -7.16 16.81 -10.10
C THR A 243 -7.43 15.35 -10.46
N ASN A 244 -6.43 14.50 -10.36
CA ASN A 244 -6.53 13.07 -10.61
C ASN A 244 -6.17 12.31 -9.32
N ILE A 245 -7.15 11.65 -8.71
CA ILE A 245 -7.00 10.96 -7.42
C ILE A 245 -7.24 9.47 -7.62
N ASP A 246 -6.17 8.68 -7.54
CA ASP A 246 -6.19 7.23 -7.77
C ASP A 246 -6.33 6.39 -6.49
N THR A 247 -6.33 7.01 -5.30
CA THR A 247 -6.44 6.32 -4.01
C THR A 247 -7.84 6.40 -3.40
N SER A 248 -8.24 5.37 -2.65
CA SER A 248 -9.42 5.37 -1.76
C SER A 248 -9.07 5.42 -0.26
N PHE A 249 -7.78 5.39 0.09
CA PHE A 249 -7.31 5.39 1.49
C PHE A 249 -7.34 6.80 2.07
N ILE A 250 -8.56 7.32 2.25
CA ILE A 250 -8.86 8.63 2.81
C ILE A 250 -9.69 8.39 4.06
N ASP A 251 -9.18 8.75 5.23
CA ASP A 251 -9.92 8.51 6.49
C ASP A 251 -11.04 9.53 6.72
N THR A 252 -10.84 10.78 6.30
CA THR A 252 -11.74 11.91 6.55
C THR A 252 -11.77 12.87 5.35
N PRO A 253 -12.64 12.59 4.36
CA PRO A 253 -12.77 13.44 3.18
C PRO A 253 -13.08 14.91 3.50
N ASP A 254 -13.85 15.18 4.56
CA ASP A 254 -14.22 16.55 5.00
C ASP A 254 -13.01 17.44 5.37
N LEU A 255 -11.87 16.81 5.67
CA LEU A 255 -10.63 17.48 6.07
C LEU A 255 -9.59 17.54 4.95
N LEU A 256 -9.94 17.07 3.76
CA LEU A 256 -9.05 17.01 2.62
C LEU A 256 -9.22 18.24 1.72
N GLU A 257 -8.13 18.99 1.53
CA GLU A 257 -8.03 20.09 0.58
C GLU A 257 -6.97 19.76 -0.48
N VAL A 258 -7.35 19.76 -1.75
CA VAL A 258 -6.45 19.45 -2.88
C VAL A 258 -6.60 20.53 -3.96
N GLY A 259 -5.49 21.13 -4.37
CA GLY A 259 -5.45 22.14 -5.43
C GLY A 259 -5.69 21.58 -6.83
N ASP A 260 -5.78 22.51 -7.79
CA ASP A 260 -6.02 22.20 -9.21
C ASP A 260 -4.86 21.42 -9.83
N SER A 261 -5.19 20.59 -10.84
CA SER A 261 -4.22 19.85 -11.66
C SER A 261 -3.23 18.99 -10.86
N THR A 262 -3.62 18.55 -9.67
CA THR A 262 -2.79 17.72 -8.79
C THR A 262 -3.03 16.23 -9.02
N TYR A 263 -1.96 15.43 -9.02
CA TYR A 263 -2.00 13.98 -9.12
C TYR A 263 -1.74 13.34 -7.76
N ILE A 264 -2.62 12.40 -7.36
CA ILE A 264 -2.44 11.56 -6.17
C ILE A 264 -2.44 10.10 -6.64
N GLY A 265 -1.31 9.43 -6.47
CA GLY A 265 -1.09 8.08 -6.94
C GLY A 265 -1.86 6.99 -6.19
N ASP A 266 -1.76 5.78 -6.74
CA ASP A 266 -2.43 4.61 -6.19
C ASP A 266 -1.88 4.23 -4.80
N GLU A 267 -2.76 3.69 -3.96
CA GLU A 267 -2.46 3.29 -2.58
C GLU A 267 -1.81 4.39 -1.70
N VAL A 268 -1.94 5.68 -2.05
CA VAL A 268 -1.53 6.78 -1.17
C VAL A 268 -2.46 6.84 0.03
N VAL A 269 -1.90 6.87 1.24
CA VAL A 269 -2.67 6.97 2.48
C VAL A 269 -2.76 8.44 2.88
N LEU A 270 -3.98 8.98 2.92
CA LEU A 270 -4.28 10.31 3.44
C LEU A 270 -4.93 10.14 4.82
N SER A 271 -4.12 10.29 5.88
CA SER A 271 -4.59 10.12 7.25
C SER A 271 -4.57 11.42 8.04
N SER A 272 -5.75 11.94 8.34
CA SER A 272 -5.94 13.13 9.17
C SER A 272 -5.84 12.82 10.67
N LEU A 273 -5.80 11.55 11.06
CA LEU A 273 -5.78 11.12 12.44
C LEU A 273 -4.36 11.12 13.03
N THR A 274 -4.21 11.79 14.17
CA THR A 274 -3.05 11.62 15.06
C THR A 274 -3.54 11.11 16.41
N TYR A 275 -2.81 10.14 16.97
CA TYR A 275 -3.08 9.57 18.29
C TYR A 275 -1.90 9.85 19.22
N TYR A 276 -2.17 10.45 20.37
CA TYR A 276 -1.20 10.64 21.45
C TYR A 276 -1.90 10.62 22.80
N ASP A 277 -1.30 9.98 23.80
CA ASP A 277 -1.76 10.02 25.21
C ASP A 277 -3.27 9.79 25.43
N ARG A 278 -3.84 8.75 24.81
CA ARG A 278 -5.29 8.43 24.85
C ARG A 278 -6.20 9.54 24.32
N THR A 279 -5.66 10.53 23.62
CA THR A 279 -6.40 11.53 22.87
C THR A 279 -6.27 11.23 21.38
N PHE A 280 -7.33 11.55 20.65
CA PHE A 280 -7.31 11.54 19.19
C PHE A 280 -7.51 12.96 18.69
N LYS A 281 -6.75 13.31 17.67
CA LYS A 281 -6.81 14.61 17.02
C LYS A 281 -6.97 14.44 15.53
N LEU A 282 -7.87 15.22 14.95
CA LEU A 282 -8.08 15.28 13.51
C LEU A 282 -7.46 16.56 12.96
N HIS A 283 -6.66 16.41 11.92
CA HIS A 283 -5.94 17.50 11.27
C HIS A 283 -6.32 17.60 9.78
N PRO A 284 -6.45 18.80 9.22
CA PRO A 284 -6.63 18.95 7.78
C PRO A 284 -5.39 18.51 7.01
N ILE A 285 -5.60 17.87 5.85
CA ILE A 285 -4.54 17.58 4.89
C ILE A 285 -4.69 18.56 3.73
N ARG A 286 -3.66 19.37 3.49
CA ARG A 286 -3.67 20.39 2.44
C ARG A 286 -2.61 20.10 1.41
N ILE A 287 -3.04 19.97 0.16
CA ILE A 287 -2.17 19.69 -0.98
C ILE A 287 -2.35 20.81 -1.99
N GLY A 288 -1.27 21.51 -2.33
CA GLY A 288 -1.26 22.59 -3.33
C GLY A 288 -1.60 22.12 -4.74
N SER A 289 -1.72 23.10 -5.66
CA SER A 289 -1.94 22.87 -7.08
C SER A 289 -0.68 22.38 -7.81
N ASN A 290 -0.87 21.64 -8.91
CA ASN A 290 0.22 21.09 -9.74
C ASN A 290 1.20 20.20 -8.97
N CYS A 291 0.72 19.51 -7.93
CA CYS A 291 1.52 18.58 -7.16
C CYS A 291 1.41 17.16 -7.72
N SER A 292 2.43 16.35 -7.50
CA SER A 292 2.44 14.94 -7.87
C SER A 292 2.85 14.10 -6.68
N ILE A 293 1.94 13.27 -6.18
CA ILE A 293 2.19 12.38 -5.04
C ILE A 293 2.30 10.96 -5.55
N GLY A 294 3.49 10.38 -5.42
CA GLY A 294 3.78 9.02 -5.88
C GLY A 294 3.06 7.95 -5.06
N CYS A 295 2.82 6.80 -5.70
CA CYS A 295 2.08 5.68 -5.11
C CYS A 295 2.61 5.21 -3.75
N ARG A 296 1.72 4.71 -2.88
CA ARG A 296 2.07 4.20 -1.52
C ARG A 296 2.73 5.20 -0.57
N SER A 297 2.70 6.48 -0.89
CA SER A 297 3.14 7.51 0.04
C SER A 297 2.12 7.65 1.17
N VAL A 298 2.58 8.07 2.35
CA VAL A 298 1.74 8.25 3.54
C VAL A 298 1.81 9.70 3.95
N LEU A 299 0.68 10.40 3.86
CA LEU A 299 0.50 11.77 4.30
C LEU A 299 -0.27 11.74 5.62
N HIS A 300 0.36 12.23 6.68
CA HIS A 300 -0.26 12.26 8.01
C HIS A 300 0.16 13.49 8.84
N ASP A 301 -0.39 13.62 10.04
CA ASP A 301 -0.09 14.70 11.00
C ASP A 301 -0.31 16.12 10.46
N GLY A 302 -1.43 16.33 9.75
CA GLY A 302 -1.82 17.67 9.31
C GLY A 302 -0.90 18.30 8.27
N VAL A 303 -0.41 17.48 7.34
CA VAL A 303 0.53 17.92 6.31
C VAL A 303 -0.01 19.07 5.46
N GLU A 304 0.85 20.06 5.19
CA GLU A 304 0.60 21.16 4.26
C GLU A 304 1.67 21.15 3.16
N ILE A 305 1.27 20.90 1.92
CA ILE A 305 2.15 20.83 0.76
C ILE A 305 1.91 22.05 -0.11
N GLU A 306 2.97 22.83 -0.38
CA GLU A 306 2.92 23.96 -1.32
C GLU A 306 2.63 23.51 -2.77
N LYS A 307 2.42 24.49 -3.66
CA LYS A 307 2.20 24.24 -5.09
C LYS A 307 3.47 23.69 -5.75
N GLN A 308 3.31 22.92 -6.82
CA GLN A 308 4.41 22.41 -7.68
C GLN A 308 5.41 21.48 -6.95
N VAL A 309 4.94 20.68 -6.00
CA VAL A 309 5.78 19.71 -5.28
C VAL A 309 5.62 18.31 -5.88
N VAL A 310 6.73 17.59 -6.06
CA VAL A 310 6.75 16.16 -6.40
C VAL A 310 7.21 15.36 -5.21
N ILE A 311 6.38 14.40 -4.80
CA ILE A 311 6.69 13.42 -3.75
C ILE A 311 6.86 12.07 -4.43
N LYS A 312 8.01 11.43 -4.22
CA LYS A 312 8.27 10.08 -4.77
C LYS A 312 7.43 9.03 -4.06
N SER A 313 7.19 7.89 -4.72
CA SER A 313 6.45 6.77 -4.13
C SER A 313 7.04 6.30 -2.80
N MET A 314 6.22 5.69 -1.94
CA MET A 314 6.62 5.19 -0.62
C MET A 314 7.25 6.24 0.31
N SER A 315 6.97 7.53 0.12
CA SER A 315 7.50 8.58 1.01
C SER A 315 6.56 8.79 2.21
N PRO A 316 7.06 8.81 3.45
CA PRO A 316 6.33 9.32 4.60
C PRO A 316 6.41 10.85 4.63
N VAL A 317 5.28 11.51 4.83
CA VAL A 317 5.12 12.94 4.61
C VAL A 317 4.37 13.57 5.79
N THR A 318 5.02 14.50 6.48
CA THR A 318 4.47 15.21 7.65
C THR A 318 4.91 16.68 7.66
N GLY A 319 4.14 17.51 8.37
CA GLY A 319 4.45 18.93 8.54
C GLY A 319 4.26 19.76 7.27
N HIS A 320 4.99 20.87 7.18
CA HIS A 320 4.89 21.80 6.05
C HIS A 320 6.01 21.55 5.04
N ILE A 321 5.65 21.36 3.77
CA ILE A 321 6.57 21.05 2.68
C ILE A 321 6.55 22.19 1.69
N SER A 322 7.68 22.91 1.65
CA SER A 322 7.86 23.98 0.67
C SER A 322 8.27 23.44 -0.69
N SER A 323 7.94 24.17 -1.74
CA SER A 323 8.42 23.97 -3.12
C SER A 323 9.94 23.91 -3.25
N THR A 324 10.66 24.44 -2.26
CA THR A 324 12.13 24.44 -2.14
C THR A 324 12.68 23.27 -1.33
N SER A 325 11.83 22.57 -0.58
CA SER A 325 12.25 21.47 0.31
C SER A 325 12.45 20.17 -0.47
N VAL A 326 13.66 19.62 -0.35
CA VAL A 326 14.06 18.36 -0.99
C VAL A 326 13.60 17.20 -0.11
N ILE A 327 12.57 16.47 -0.53
CA ILE A 327 12.28 15.15 0.03
C ILE A 327 12.81 14.11 -0.98
N ASP A 328 13.78 13.29 -0.56
CA ASP A 328 14.45 12.24 -1.34
C ASP A 328 15.33 12.68 -2.54
N GLY A 329 16.08 13.76 -2.38
CA GLY A 329 17.36 13.97 -3.07
C GLY A 329 17.33 14.35 -4.55
N LEU A 330 16.19 14.73 -5.12
CA LEU A 330 16.14 15.32 -6.47
C LEU A 330 15.17 16.52 -6.49
N SER A 331 15.69 17.72 -6.20
CA SER A 331 15.13 18.93 -6.80
C SER A 331 15.56 18.95 -8.26
N GLN A 332 14.68 18.52 -9.17
CA GLN A 332 14.83 19.02 -10.53
C GLN A 332 14.49 20.51 -10.48
N ARG A 333 15.51 21.33 -10.75
CA ARG A 333 15.36 22.76 -11.02
C ARG A 333 14.39 22.88 -12.19
N ILE A 334 13.22 23.47 -11.94
CA ILE A 334 12.22 23.72 -12.97
C ILE A 334 12.76 24.80 -13.89
N ASP A 335 12.94 24.49 -15.17
CA ASP A 335 13.17 25.50 -16.20
C ASP A 335 11.95 26.41 -16.29
N LYS A 336 12.21 27.72 -16.27
CA LYS A 336 11.27 28.84 -16.14
C LYS A 336 10.38 29.09 -17.38
N ASP A 337 9.96 28.05 -18.12
CA ASP A 337 9.07 28.22 -19.27
C ASP A 337 7.59 28.15 -18.86
N GLN A 338 7.12 29.25 -18.23
CA GLN A 338 5.72 29.48 -17.87
C GLN A 338 4.76 29.41 -19.07
N SER A 339 5.23 29.66 -20.30
CA SER A 339 4.42 29.61 -21.53
C SER A 339 3.95 28.20 -21.92
N SER A 340 4.58 27.16 -21.37
CA SER A 340 4.25 25.75 -21.65
C SER A 340 3.22 25.16 -20.66
N LEU A 341 3.10 25.72 -19.45
CA LEU A 341 2.19 25.26 -18.40
C LEU A 341 0.70 25.47 -18.74
N ASP A 342 0.36 26.56 -19.43
CA ASP A 342 -1.02 26.87 -19.80
C ASP A 342 -1.59 25.96 -20.89
N LYS A 343 -0.72 25.34 -21.70
CA LYS A 343 -1.13 24.47 -22.82
C LYS A 343 -1.55 23.07 -22.36
N TYR A 344 -1.09 22.62 -21.19
CA TYR A 344 -1.36 21.27 -20.65
C TYR A 344 -2.44 21.25 -19.57
N ASN A 345 -2.84 22.41 -19.05
CA ASN A 345 -4.00 22.62 -18.17
C ASN A 345 -5.36 22.56 -18.90
N SER A 346 -5.42 22.03 -20.13
CA SER A 346 -6.68 21.92 -20.85
C SER A 346 -7.61 20.91 -20.16
N ALA A 347 -8.84 21.35 -19.89
CA ALA A 347 -9.89 20.51 -19.34
C ALA A 347 -10.10 19.24 -20.17
N LEU A 348 -10.47 18.15 -19.51
CA LEU A 348 -10.96 16.95 -20.20
C LEU A 348 -12.09 17.34 -21.14
N SER A 349 -12.02 16.90 -22.39
CA SER A 349 -13.09 17.17 -23.35
C SER A 349 -14.38 16.47 -22.92
N LYS A 350 -15.53 16.99 -23.35
CA LYS A 350 -16.83 16.34 -23.10
C LYS A 350 -16.83 14.87 -23.56
N SER A 351 -16.19 14.58 -24.69
CA SER A 351 -16.09 13.21 -25.21
C SER A 351 -15.26 12.28 -24.32
N GLN A 352 -14.22 12.79 -23.67
CA GLN A 352 -13.41 12.01 -22.73
C GLN A 352 -14.17 11.69 -21.44
N VAL A 353 -14.92 12.64 -20.90
CA VAL A 353 -15.78 12.42 -19.73
C VAL A 353 -16.87 11.39 -20.04
N VAL A 354 -17.51 11.52 -21.21
CA VAL A 354 -18.51 10.54 -21.69
C VAL A 354 -17.87 9.17 -21.87
N PHE A 355 -16.65 9.08 -22.40
CA PHE A 355 -15.92 7.83 -22.53
C PHE A 355 -15.65 7.16 -21.17
N GLN A 356 -15.22 7.93 -20.16
CA GLN A 356 -15.04 7.40 -18.80
C GLN A 356 -16.36 6.86 -18.24
N LEU A 357 -17.46 7.61 -18.39
CA LEU A 357 -18.78 7.22 -17.91
C LEU A 357 -19.27 5.93 -18.59
N ILE A 358 -19.18 5.86 -19.92
CA ILE A 358 -19.57 4.66 -20.68
C ILE A 358 -18.71 3.47 -20.26
N SER A 359 -17.40 3.65 -20.07
CA SER A 359 -16.51 2.57 -19.64
C SER A 359 -16.89 2.02 -18.26
N ILE A 360 -17.24 2.89 -17.31
CA ILE A 360 -17.68 2.49 -15.97
C ILE A 360 -19.06 1.81 -16.02
N LEU A 361 -20.03 2.39 -16.71
CA LEU A 361 -21.38 1.83 -16.83
C LEU A 361 -21.39 0.49 -17.56
N THR A 362 -20.62 0.37 -18.65
CA THR A 362 -20.48 -0.91 -19.38
C THR A 362 -19.84 -1.98 -18.49
N MET A 363 -18.82 -1.62 -17.70
CA MET A 363 -18.24 -2.51 -16.70
C MET A 363 -19.29 -3.06 -15.74
N PHE A 364 -20.10 -2.20 -15.11
CA PHE A 364 -21.13 -2.64 -14.18
C PHE A 364 -22.22 -3.47 -14.87
N SER A 365 -22.72 -3.01 -16.03
CA SER A 365 -23.76 -3.69 -16.79
C SER A 365 -23.35 -5.09 -17.22
N VAL A 366 -22.11 -5.29 -17.67
CA VAL A 366 -21.60 -6.62 -18.04
C VAL A 366 -21.57 -7.55 -16.84
N HIS A 367 -21.11 -7.08 -15.67
CA HIS A 367 -21.09 -7.89 -14.45
C HIS A 367 -22.50 -8.29 -13.99
N ILE A 368 -23.43 -7.33 -14.00
CA ILE A 368 -24.82 -7.54 -13.62
C ILE A 368 -25.45 -8.56 -14.58
N TYR A 369 -25.31 -8.34 -15.89
CA TYR A 369 -25.88 -9.21 -16.91
C TYR A 369 -25.36 -10.65 -16.83
N LEU A 370 -24.04 -10.85 -16.69
CA LEU A 370 -23.44 -12.18 -16.54
C LEU A 370 -23.98 -12.91 -15.31
N PHE A 371 -24.14 -12.19 -14.20
CA PHE A 371 -24.70 -12.76 -12.98
C PHE A 371 -26.17 -13.14 -13.17
N THR A 372 -26.99 -12.25 -13.75
CA THR A 372 -28.42 -12.53 -13.99
C THR A 372 -28.62 -13.69 -14.96
N LEU A 373 -27.89 -13.69 -16.08
CA LEU A 373 -27.99 -14.73 -17.10
C LEU A 373 -27.70 -16.11 -16.51
N THR A 374 -26.58 -16.24 -15.79
CA THR A 374 -26.19 -17.51 -15.17
C THR A 374 -27.18 -17.94 -14.08
N PHE A 375 -27.71 -17.01 -13.29
CA PHE A 375 -28.73 -17.30 -12.28
C PHE A 375 -30.05 -17.77 -12.92
N SER A 376 -30.50 -17.13 -13.99
CA SER A 376 -31.73 -17.48 -14.71
C SER A 376 -31.64 -18.81 -15.45
N CYS A 377 -30.45 -19.23 -15.89
CA CYS A 377 -30.25 -20.52 -16.55
C CYS A 377 -30.30 -21.72 -15.57
N LEU A 378 -30.25 -21.49 -14.25
CA LEU A 378 -30.23 -22.56 -13.26
C LEU A 378 -31.66 -22.93 -12.81
N PRO A 379 -32.05 -24.22 -12.89
CA PRO A 379 -33.37 -24.66 -12.45
C PRO A 379 -33.66 -24.35 -10.98
N SER A 380 -34.90 -23.98 -10.67
CA SER A 380 -35.36 -23.70 -9.31
C SER A 380 -35.26 -24.89 -8.35
N ILE A 381 -35.18 -26.12 -8.90
CA ILE A 381 -35.02 -27.37 -8.16
C ILE A 381 -33.69 -27.46 -7.41
N ILE A 382 -32.67 -26.74 -7.88
CA ILE A 382 -31.36 -26.69 -7.22
C ILE A 382 -31.48 -25.80 -5.97
N PRO A 383 -30.97 -26.22 -4.81
CA PRO A 383 -30.97 -25.37 -3.62
C PRO A 383 -30.32 -24.00 -3.88
N LEU A 384 -30.87 -22.94 -3.30
CA LEU A 384 -30.45 -21.56 -3.56
C LEU A 384 -28.94 -21.35 -3.34
N PHE A 385 -28.38 -21.91 -2.28
CA PHE A 385 -26.95 -21.78 -1.97
C PHE A 385 -26.05 -22.42 -3.03
N ILE A 386 -26.47 -23.55 -3.61
CA ILE A 386 -25.74 -24.21 -4.71
C ILE A 386 -25.85 -23.37 -5.99
N ARG A 387 -27.04 -22.82 -6.29
CA ARG A 387 -27.22 -21.91 -7.42
C ARG A 387 -26.30 -20.71 -7.31
N LEU A 388 -26.28 -20.04 -6.16
CA LEU A 388 -25.43 -18.87 -5.93
C LEU A 388 -23.94 -19.21 -6.01
N ALA A 389 -23.51 -20.39 -5.54
CA ALA A 389 -22.14 -20.86 -5.70
C ALA A 389 -21.74 -21.07 -7.18
N ILE A 390 -22.61 -21.70 -7.98
CA ILE A 390 -22.38 -21.92 -9.42
C ILE A 390 -22.34 -20.58 -10.16
N VAL A 391 -23.27 -19.67 -9.87
CA VAL A 391 -23.29 -18.31 -10.42
C VAL A 391 -22.01 -17.56 -10.08
N TRP A 392 -21.57 -17.60 -8.82
CA TRP A 392 -20.34 -16.96 -8.41
C TRP A 392 -19.13 -17.50 -9.18
N LEU A 393 -19.02 -18.82 -9.31
CA LEU A 393 -17.92 -19.46 -10.03
C LEU A 393 -17.90 -19.08 -11.52
N THR A 394 -19.04 -19.21 -12.19
CA THR A 394 -19.20 -18.87 -13.62
C THR A 394 -18.98 -17.38 -13.89
N TRP A 395 -19.50 -16.51 -13.03
CA TRP A 395 -19.26 -15.07 -13.06
C TRP A 395 -17.77 -14.72 -12.85
N SER A 396 -17.11 -15.38 -11.91
CA SER A 396 -15.69 -15.17 -11.60
C SER A 396 -14.78 -15.56 -12.78
N ILE A 397 -15.06 -16.70 -13.43
CA ILE A 397 -14.33 -17.18 -14.61
C ILE A 397 -14.62 -16.32 -15.84
N SER A 398 -15.88 -16.03 -16.13
CA SER A 398 -16.27 -15.22 -17.30
C SER A 398 -15.70 -13.80 -17.23
N ARG A 399 -15.76 -13.15 -16.06
CA ARG A 399 -15.11 -11.86 -15.82
C ARG A 399 -13.61 -11.91 -16.12
N MET A 400 -12.94 -12.97 -15.67
CA MET A 400 -11.50 -13.15 -15.92
C MET A 400 -11.19 -13.17 -17.43
N VAL A 401 -11.94 -13.97 -18.19
CA VAL A 401 -11.78 -14.08 -19.65
C VAL A 401 -12.06 -12.75 -20.33
N ILE A 402 -13.16 -12.08 -19.98
CA ILE A 402 -13.56 -10.79 -20.56
C ILE A 402 -12.47 -9.75 -20.32
N CYS A 403 -11.95 -9.63 -19.10
CA CYS A 403 -10.92 -8.62 -18.82
C CYS A 403 -9.64 -8.88 -19.60
N VAL A 404 -9.21 -10.13 -19.74
CA VAL A 404 -8.02 -10.50 -20.53
C VAL A 404 -8.23 -10.15 -22.02
N VAL A 405 -9.43 -10.40 -22.56
CA VAL A 405 -9.81 -10.00 -23.92
C VAL A 405 -9.83 -8.48 -24.07
N LEU A 406 -10.41 -7.75 -23.12
CA LEU A 406 -10.45 -6.28 -23.11
C LEU A 406 -9.02 -5.69 -23.09
N LEU A 407 -8.14 -6.25 -22.26
CA LEU A 407 -6.74 -5.83 -22.19
C LEU A 407 -6.00 -6.05 -23.52
N LYS A 408 -6.25 -7.16 -24.21
CA LYS A 408 -5.56 -7.47 -25.49
C LYS A 408 -6.09 -6.63 -26.65
N PHE A 409 -7.41 -6.56 -26.83
CA PHE A 409 -8.01 -6.05 -28.06
C PHE A 409 -8.50 -4.60 -27.96
N ILE A 410 -8.99 -4.18 -26.80
CA ILE A 410 -9.52 -2.81 -26.62
C ILE A 410 -8.44 -1.86 -26.11
N VAL A 411 -7.79 -2.23 -25.01
CA VAL A 411 -6.68 -1.45 -24.43
C VAL A 411 -5.45 -1.57 -25.32
N GLY A 412 -4.97 -2.79 -25.57
CA GLY A 412 -3.81 -3.08 -26.40
C GLY A 412 -2.48 -2.60 -25.81
N GLU A 413 -1.45 -2.57 -26.65
CA GLU A 413 -0.07 -2.27 -26.25
C GLU A 413 0.18 -0.78 -26.03
N ALA A 414 1.12 -0.45 -25.14
CA ALA A 414 1.57 0.91 -24.85
C ALA A 414 3.01 1.12 -25.32
N GLN A 415 3.34 2.32 -25.79
CA GLN A 415 4.69 2.75 -26.11
C GLN A 415 5.29 3.57 -24.95
N PRO A 416 6.60 3.43 -24.68
CA PRO A 416 7.29 4.27 -23.71
C PRO A 416 7.34 5.72 -24.22
N GLY A 417 7.25 6.69 -23.30
CA GLY A 417 7.23 8.11 -23.64
C GLY A 417 6.55 8.98 -22.58
N LEU A 418 6.48 10.28 -22.86
CA LEU A 418 5.80 11.28 -22.05
C LEU A 418 4.44 11.60 -22.66
N TYR A 419 3.38 11.45 -21.89
CA TYR A 419 2.01 11.70 -22.35
C TYR A 419 1.26 12.59 -21.36
N PRO A 420 0.47 13.58 -21.82
CA PRO A 420 -0.39 14.35 -20.93
C PRO A 420 -1.45 13.48 -20.24
N LEU A 421 -1.76 13.77 -18.97
CA LEU A 421 -2.83 13.08 -18.21
C LEU A 421 -4.22 13.24 -18.85
N ASN A 422 -4.46 14.32 -19.60
CA ASN A 422 -5.70 14.58 -20.32
C ASN A 422 -5.70 14.02 -21.76
N SER A 423 -4.70 13.24 -22.15
CA SER A 423 -4.64 12.68 -23.51
C SER A 423 -5.57 11.47 -23.69
N TRP A 424 -6.09 11.29 -24.90
CA TRP A 424 -6.79 10.05 -25.29
C TRP A 424 -5.92 8.81 -25.13
N TYR A 425 -4.62 8.96 -25.31
CA TYR A 425 -3.66 7.91 -25.09
C TYR A 425 -3.65 7.47 -23.62
N PHE A 426 -3.51 8.41 -22.67
CA PHE A 426 -3.58 8.13 -21.23
C PHE A 426 -4.89 7.42 -20.86
N LEU A 427 -6.03 7.98 -21.29
CA LEU A 427 -7.35 7.45 -20.96
C LEU A 427 -7.54 6.01 -21.44
N ARG A 428 -7.15 5.70 -22.68
CA ARG A 428 -7.33 4.36 -23.26
C ARG A 428 -6.28 3.37 -22.78
N LYS A 429 -5.02 3.78 -22.65
CA LYS A 429 -3.89 2.85 -22.45
C LYS A 429 -3.51 2.64 -20.99
N LEU A 430 -3.75 3.64 -20.14
CA LEU A 430 -3.33 3.64 -18.73
C LEU A 430 -4.55 3.59 -17.81
N TRP A 431 -5.46 4.57 -17.91
CA TRP A 431 -6.63 4.63 -17.03
C TRP A 431 -7.59 3.46 -17.27
N LEU A 432 -8.02 3.20 -18.52
CA LEU A 432 -8.90 2.07 -18.82
C LEU A 432 -8.26 0.72 -18.46
N ARG A 433 -6.93 0.60 -18.62
CA ARG A 433 -6.18 -0.58 -18.18
C ARG A 433 -6.31 -0.78 -16.67
N GLN A 434 -6.10 0.26 -15.87
CA GLN A 434 -6.26 0.21 -14.42
C GLN A 434 -7.69 -0.15 -14.02
N LEU A 435 -8.70 0.44 -14.67
CA LEU A 435 -10.11 0.10 -14.43
C LEU A 435 -10.39 -1.39 -14.67
N VAL A 436 -9.94 -1.92 -15.81
CA VAL A 436 -10.09 -3.35 -16.15
C VAL A 436 -9.30 -4.23 -15.17
N ALA A 437 -8.07 -3.87 -14.81
CA ALA A 437 -7.25 -4.64 -13.88
C ALA A 437 -7.82 -4.64 -12.45
N ARG A 438 -8.33 -3.50 -11.95
CA ARG A 438 -8.99 -3.39 -10.63
C ARG A 438 -10.25 -4.25 -10.56
N SER A 439 -11.00 -4.36 -11.66
CA SER A 439 -12.15 -5.28 -11.72
C SER A 439 -11.78 -6.77 -11.54
N LEU A 440 -10.50 -7.14 -11.72
CA LEU A 440 -10.01 -8.51 -11.55
C LEU A 440 -9.47 -8.84 -10.15
N ALA A 441 -9.15 -7.84 -9.33
CA ALA A 441 -8.24 -7.97 -8.19
C ALA A 441 -8.61 -9.11 -7.21
N CYS A 442 -9.88 -9.24 -6.85
CA CYS A 442 -10.32 -10.27 -5.90
C CYS A 442 -10.49 -11.68 -6.52
N SER A 443 -10.85 -11.81 -7.80
CA SER A 443 -11.18 -13.12 -8.40
C SER A 443 -9.96 -13.88 -8.93
N PHE A 444 -8.92 -13.17 -9.38
CA PHE A 444 -7.86 -13.82 -10.15
C PHE A 444 -7.00 -14.77 -9.30
N VAL A 445 -6.57 -14.30 -8.13
CA VAL A 445 -5.73 -15.06 -7.20
C VAL A 445 -6.56 -16.08 -6.42
N SER A 446 -7.79 -15.72 -6.04
CA SER A 446 -8.68 -16.62 -5.31
C SER A 446 -9.01 -17.88 -6.11
N ASN A 447 -9.09 -17.76 -7.44
CA ASN A 447 -9.52 -18.87 -8.29
C ASN A 447 -8.38 -19.82 -8.68
N ILE A 448 -7.24 -19.28 -9.08
CA ILE A 448 -6.16 -20.07 -9.70
C ILE A 448 -5.06 -20.41 -8.69
N GLY A 449 -4.98 -19.67 -7.57
CA GLY A 449 -3.93 -19.79 -6.58
C GLY A 449 -2.63 -19.06 -6.98
N PRO A 450 -1.76 -18.74 -6.00
CA PRO A 450 -0.49 -18.07 -6.27
C PRO A 450 0.48 -18.98 -7.03
N TYR A 451 1.38 -18.39 -7.82
CA TYR A 451 2.48 -19.07 -8.55
C TYR A 451 2.07 -20.06 -9.63
N HIS A 452 0.84 -19.98 -10.12
CA HIS A 452 0.36 -20.88 -11.16
C HIS A 452 1.04 -20.62 -12.53
N LEU A 453 1.38 -21.69 -13.25
CA LEU A 453 2.08 -21.65 -14.54
C LEU A 453 1.27 -21.01 -15.69
N LEU A 454 -0.03 -20.80 -15.48
CA LEU A 454 -0.90 -20.10 -16.43
C LEU A 454 -0.56 -18.61 -16.52
N PHE A 455 -0.07 -17.98 -15.44
CA PHE A 455 0.16 -16.54 -15.41
C PHE A 455 1.28 -16.08 -16.35
N PRO A 456 2.49 -16.70 -16.35
CA PRO A 456 3.52 -16.36 -17.33
C PRO A 456 3.05 -16.49 -18.79
N ARG A 457 2.27 -17.54 -19.09
CA ARG A 457 1.71 -17.77 -20.44
C ARG A 457 0.72 -16.69 -20.85
N LEU A 458 -0.19 -16.32 -19.94
CA LEU A 458 -1.18 -15.27 -20.16
C LEU A 458 -0.52 -13.90 -20.37
N LEU A 459 0.47 -13.56 -19.54
CA LEU A 459 1.21 -12.30 -19.67
C LEU A 459 1.98 -12.22 -20.99
N ARG A 460 2.56 -13.34 -21.46
CA ARG A 460 3.19 -13.41 -22.77
C ARG A 460 2.20 -13.17 -23.91
N TRP A 461 1.00 -13.77 -23.81
CA TRP A 461 -0.07 -13.52 -24.78
C TRP A 461 -0.51 -12.04 -24.79
N LEU A 462 -0.48 -11.37 -23.63
CA LEU A 462 -0.70 -9.93 -23.48
C LEU A 462 0.51 -9.06 -23.90
N GLY A 463 1.56 -9.65 -24.48
CA GLY A 463 2.70 -8.96 -25.08
C GLY A 463 3.93 -8.81 -24.18
N ALA A 464 3.91 -9.29 -22.94
CA ALA A 464 5.10 -9.27 -22.08
C ALA A 464 6.19 -10.20 -22.63
N TRP A 465 7.44 -9.76 -22.57
CA TRP A 465 8.56 -10.68 -22.83
C TRP A 465 8.85 -11.46 -21.55
N ILE A 466 8.61 -12.76 -21.58
CA ILE A 466 8.81 -13.65 -20.44
C ILE A 466 9.54 -14.89 -20.94
N ALA A 467 10.69 -15.18 -20.36
CA ALA A 467 11.49 -16.34 -20.72
C ALA A 467 10.69 -17.66 -20.66
N GLU A 468 11.02 -18.60 -21.55
CA GLU A 468 10.45 -19.95 -21.52
C GLU A 468 11.05 -20.75 -20.39
N SER A 469 10.48 -20.61 -19.20
CA SER A 469 10.88 -21.39 -18.04
C SER A 469 9.72 -21.57 -17.05
N ASN A 470 9.64 -22.75 -16.44
CA ASN A 470 8.64 -23.08 -15.44
C ASN A 470 9.01 -22.61 -14.02
N ASP A 471 10.12 -21.89 -13.89
CA ASP A 471 10.66 -21.40 -12.62
C ASP A 471 10.20 -19.96 -12.27
N ILE A 472 9.43 -19.32 -13.17
CA ILE A 472 8.87 -17.99 -12.95
C ILE A 472 7.65 -18.10 -12.05
N ARG A 473 7.70 -17.41 -10.92
CA ARG A 473 6.67 -17.48 -9.87
C ARG A 473 6.08 -16.10 -9.65
N ILE A 474 4.80 -15.92 -9.92
CA ILE A 474 4.07 -14.68 -9.66
C ILE A 474 2.93 -14.95 -8.68
N SER A 475 2.95 -14.31 -7.52
CA SER A 475 1.95 -14.51 -6.47
C SER A 475 0.62 -13.84 -6.81
N GLN A 476 0.66 -12.56 -7.20
CA GLN A 476 -0.52 -11.73 -7.44
C GLN A 476 -0.43 -10.99 -8.79
N PRO A 477 -0.87 -11.60 -9.90
CA PRO A 477 -0.66 -11.06 -11.23
C PRO A 477 -1.51 -9.83 -11.56
N HIS A 478 -2.59 -9.54 -10.81
CA HIS A 478 -3.44 -8.37 -11.07
C HIS A 478 -2.68 -7.04 -10.92
N PHE A 479 -1.72 -6.96 -10.00
CA PHE A 479 -0.83 -5.79 -9.87
C PHE A 479 0.03 -5.59 -11.13
N LEU A 480 0.46 -6.67 -11.77
CA LEU A 480 1.24 -6.61 -13.02
C LEU A 480 0.34 -6.31 -14.23
N LEU A 481 -0.93 -6.73 -14.22
CA LEU A 481 -1.90 -6.42 -15.29
C LEU A 481 -2.31 -4.93 -15.32
N ALA A 482 -2.21 -4.23 -14.18
CA ALA A 482 -2.39 -2.79 -14.12
C ALA A 482 -1.25 -2.03 -14.83
N PHE A 483 -0.06 -2.63 -14.91
CA PHE A 483 1.07 -2.12 -15.69
C PHE A 483 0.94 -2.52 -17.17
N PRO A 484 1.41 -1.71 -18.13
CA PRO A 484 1.46 -2.11 -19.54
C PRO A 484 2.34 -3.34 -19.76
N THR A 485 1.71 -4.51 -19.88
CA THR A 485 2.38 -5.83 -19.94
C THR A 485 3.47 -5.91 -21.00
N ASN A 486 3.29 -5.28 -22.15
CA ASN A 486 4.26 -5.27 -23.24
C ASN A 486 5.56 -4.48 -22.95
N LEU A 487 5.59 -3.73 -21.85
CA LEU A 487 6.76 -2.99 -21.39
C LEU A 487 7.52 -3.73 -20.27
N VAL A 488 7.12 -4.96 -19.95
CA VAL A 488 7.77 -5.80 -18.95
C VAL A 488 8.63 -6.86 -19.64
N HIS A 489 9.87 -6.99 -19.17
CA HIS A 489 10.80 -8.03 -19.56
C HIS A 489 11.21 -8.85 -18.33
N ILE A 490 10.84 -10.14 -18.31
CA ILE A 490 11.10 -11.06 -17.19
C ILE A 490 11.97 -12.22 -17.68
N GLU A 491 13.18 -12.33 -17.15
CA GLU A 491 14.07 -13.47 -17.44
C GLU A 491 13.76 -14.72 -16.57
N GLN A 492 14.54 -15.79 -16.76
CA GLN A 492 14.33 -17.07 -16.08
C GLN A 492 14.53 -16.97 -14.55
N GLY A 493 13.77 -17.72 -13.78
CA GLY A 493 13.95 -17.86 -12.33
C GLY A 493 13.44 -16.68 -11.49
N VAL A 494 12.66 -15.78 -12.09
CA VAL A 494 12.14 -14.61 -11.38
C VAL A 494 10.99 -15.00 -10.45
N THR A 495 11.07 -14.56 -9.20
CA THR A 495 10.00 -14.73 -8.20
C THR A 495 9.47 -13.37 -7.79
N VAL A 496 8.16 -13.16 -7.98
CA VAL A 496 7.41 -11.98 -7.55
C VAL A 496 6.49 -12.40 -6.42
N ASN A 497 6.81 -11.98 -5.19
CA ASN A 497 6.01 -12.29 -4.02
C ASN A 497 4.74 -11.41 -3.94
N GLY A 498 4.05 -11.38 -2.80
CA GLY A 498 2.76 -10.72 -2.63
C GLY A 498 2.85 -9.19 -2.66
N SER A 499 1.83 -8.55 -3.25
CA SER A 499 1.59 -7.11 -3.21
C SER A 499 2.74 -6.26 -3.77
N VAL A 500 3.52 -6.80 -4.71
CA VAL A 500 4.51 -6.03 -5.47
C VAL A 500 3.78 -5.11 -6.44
N LEU A 501 3.97 -3.79 -6.28
CA LEU A 501 3.35 -2.78 -7.15
C LEU A 501 4.33 -2.40 -8.27
N PHE A 502 3.91 -2.67 -9.51
CA PHE A 502 4.56 -2.14 -10.71
C PHE A 502 3.90 -0.82 -11.06
N VAL A 503 4.59 0.29 -10.78
CA VAL A 503 4.02 1.62 -11.00
C VAL A 503 3.88 1.85 -12.52
N PRO A 504 2.66 2.09 -13.03
CA PRO A 504 2.42 2.16 -14.48
C PRO A 504 3.02 3.41 -15.13
N PHE A 505 3.12 4.51 -14.39
CA PHE A 505 3.68 5.77 -14.85
C PHE A 505 4.04 6.66 -13.66
N ASN A 506 4.99 7.57 -13.88
CA ASN A 506 5.31 8.66 -12.94
C ASN A 506 4.74 9.96 -13.47
N VAL A 507 4.25 10.84 -12.59
CA VAL A 507 3.68 12.12 -13.00
C VAL A 507 4.62 13.26 -12.66
N THR A 508 4.90 14.11 -13.65
CA THR A 508 5.69 15.33 -13.49
C THR A 508 4.81 16.49 -13.01
N THR A 509 5.42 17.58 -12.50
CA THR A 509 4.70 18.81 -12.12
C THR A 509 3.90 19.44 -13.26
N ASN A 510 4.25 19.13 -14.51
CA ASN A 510 3.58 19.63 -15.70
C ASN A 510 2.36 18.79 -16.10
N GLY A 511 1.92 17.84 -15.27
CA GLY A 511 0.76 16.98 -15.55
C GLY A 511 1.00 15.97 -16.68
N GLN A 512 2.27 15.61 -16.92
CA GLN A 512 2.64 14.57 -17.87
C GLN A 512 2.95 13.27 -17.13
N CYS A 513 2.44 12.16 -17.67
CA CYS A 513 2.78 10.81 -17.23
C CYS A 513 3.95 10.27 -18.07
N GLU A 514 4.97 9.80 -17.38
CA GLU A 514 6.15 9.15 -17.94
C GLU A 514 5.99 7.63 -17.85
N VAL A 515 6.01 6.98 -19.01
CA VAL A 515 5.89 5.53 -19.14
C VAL A 515 7.22 4.97 -19.66
N LYS A 516 7.80 4.02 -18.93
CA LYS A 516 9.08 3.38 -19.27
C LYS A 516 9.01 1.86 -19.11
N ARG A 517 9.97 1.16 -19.72
CA ARG A 517 10.09 -0.30 -19.65
C ARG A 517 10.69 -0.74 -18.33
N ILE A 518 10.25 -1.89 -17.82
CA ILE A 518 10.80 -2.53 -16.63
C ILE A 518 11.49 -3.82 -17.04
N ARG A 519 12.72 -4.03 -16.56
CA ARG A 519 13.50 -5.25 -16.83
C ARG A 519 13.87 -5.96 -15.53
N LEU A 520 13.56 -7.25 -15.47
CA LEU A 520 13.90 -8.16 -14.38
C LEU A 520 14.88 -9.21 -14.91
N GLY A 521 16.13 -9.16 -14.44
CA GLY A 521 17.16 -10.13 -14.80
C GLY A 521 16.92 -11.55 -14.25
N ARG A 522 17.73 -12.51 -14.71
CA ARG A 522 17.67 -13.91 -14.27
C ARG A 522 17.75 -14.05 -12.75
N LYS A 523 16.95 -14.94 -12.17
CA LYS A 523 16.94 -15.29 -10.73
C LYS A 523 16.69 -14.10 -9.79
N VAL A 524 15.97 -13.08 -10.24
CA VAL A 524 15.55 -11.96 -9.37
C VAL A 524 14.43 -12.41 -8.43
N GLN A 525 14.51 -12.01 -7.16
CA GLN A 525 13.47 -12.25 -6.17
C GLN A 525 12.98 -10.93 -5.61
N LEU A 526 11.68 -10.66 -5.76
CA LEU A 526 11.04 -9.44 -5.26
C LEU A 526 10.26 -9.74 -3.98
N GLY A 527 10.66 -9.09 -2.88
CA GLY A 527 10.00 -9.19 -1.58
C GLY A 527 8.57 -8.63 -1.59
N ASN A 528 7.81 -8.94 -0.54
CA ASN A 528 6.44 -8.42 -0.41
C ASN A 528 6.43 -6.88 -0.34
N TYR A 529 5.38 -6.28 -0.90
CA TYR A 529 5.15 -4.82 -0.86
C TYR A 529 6.25 -3.95 -1.49
N CYS A 530 7.12 -4.52 -2.33
CA CYS A 530 8.04 -3.70 -3.12
C CYS A 530 7.30 -2.81 -4.11
N THR A 531 7.90 -1.67 -4.43
CA THR A 531 7.41 -0.76 -5.47
C THR A 531 8.48 -0.59 -6.53
N ILE A 532 8.15 -0.97 -7.76
CA ILE A 532 9.05 -0.87 -8.91
C ILE A 532 8.60 0.33 -9.74
N GLN A 533 9.48 1.34 -9.84
CA GLN A 533 9.23 2.52 -10.65
C GLN A 533 9.31 2.20 -12.16
N PRO A 534 8.63 2.97 -13.01
CA PRO A 534 8.87 2.92 -14.45
C PRO A 534 10.36 3.08 -14.74
N GLY A 535 10.91 2.30 -15.69
CA GLY A 535 12.32 2.41 -16.08
C GLY A 535 13.30 1.59 -15.23
N ALA A 536 12.84 0.97 -14.14
CA ALA A 536 13.69 0.13 -13.31
C ALA A 536 14.30 -1.05 -14.09
N ASN A 537 15.62 -1.20 -13.96
CA ASN A 537 16.39 -2.31 -14.51
C ASN A 537 17.08 -3.07 -13.37
N ILE A 538 16.54 -4.24 -13.01
CA ILE A 538 17.05 -5.06 -11.91
C ILE A 538 18.01 -6.10 -12.48
N ALA A 539 19.25 -6.05 -12.02
CA ALA A 539 20.30 -6.97 -12.43
C ALA A 539 20.00 -8.43 -12.06
N LYS A 540 20.67 -9.36 -12.72
CA LYS A 540 20.58 -10.80 -12.46
C LYS A 540 20.96 -11.11 -11.00
N GLN A 541 20.42 -12.20 -10.45
CA GLN A 541 20.67 -12.70 -9.11
C GLN A 541 20.46 -11.66 -8.00
N THR A 542 19.45 -10.78 -8.15
CA THR A 542 19.15 -9.75 -7.16
C THR A 542 17.97 -10.15 -6.29
N LEU A 543 18.19 -10.16 -4.97
CA LEU A 543 17.15 -10.24 -3.95
C LEU A 543 16.77 -8.82 -3.50
N VAL A 544 15.54 -8.43 -3.76
CA VAL A 544 14.95 -7.18 -3.27
C VAL A 544 14.15 -7.53 -2.03
N GLY A 545 14.49 -6.96 -0.88
CA GLY A 545 13.74 -7.24 0.35
C GLY A 545 12.39 -6.54 0.41
N THR A 546 11.62 -6.83 1.44
CA THR A 546 10.25 -6.33 1.62
C THR A 546 10.21 -4.81 1.73
N MET A 547 9.10 -4.18 1.29
CA MET A 547 8.88 -2.73 1.37
C MET A 547 10.06 -1.90 0.85
N THR A 548 10.59 -2.28 -0.31
CA THR A 548 11.74 -1.62 -0.95
C THR A 548 11.29 -0.91 -2.22
N ARG A 549 11.75 0.34 -2.43
CA ARG A 549 11.45 1.15 -3.62
C ARG A 549 12.61 1.10 -4.60
N ILE A 550 12.38 0.58 -5.80
CA ILE A 550 13.38 0.49 -6.86
C ILE A 550 13.14 1.60 -7.87
N ASP A 551 14.09 2.54 -7.96
CA ASP A 551 14.09 3.65 -8.91
C ASP A 551 14.85 3.26 -10.21
N GLU A 552 14.94 4.17 -11.18
CA GLU A 552 15.49 3.91 -12.53
C GLU A 552 16.97 3.53 -12.59
N GLU A 553 17.73 3.79 -11.53
CA GLU A 553 19.15 3.45 -11.47
C GLU A 553 19.57 3.01 -10.06
N PRO A 554 19.78 1.72 -9.81
CA PRO A 554 20.85 1.33 -8.91
C PRO A 554 22.16 1.43 -9.71
N SER A 555 22.73 2.64 -9.78
CA SER A 555 24.15 2.95 -10.03
C SER A 555 24.92 2.00 -10.98
N LYS A 556 25.22 2.40 -12.24
CA LYS A 556 26.28 1.83 -13.11
C LYS A 556 26.83 0.46 -12.65
N VAL A 557 26.07 -0.63 -12.83
CA VAL A 557 26.57 -1.96 -12.47
C VAL A 557 26.90 -2.71 -13.74
N THR A 558 28.18 -3.03 -13.89
CA THR A 558 28.69 -3.94 -14.92
C THR A 558 28.03 -5.31 -14.78
N ASP A 559 27.76 -5.93 -15.92
CA ASP A 559 27.12 -7.26 -16.04
C ASP A 559 28.03 -8.43 -15.59
N ASP A 560 29.20 -8.14 -15.03
CA ASP A 560 30.32 -9.09 -14.89
C ASP A 560 30.41 -9.85 -13.55
N ASP A 561 29.58 -9.55 -12.54
CA ASP A 561 29.68 -10.23 -11.24
C ASP A 561 28.63 -11.34 -11.06
N ASP A 562 29.10 -12.58 -10.92
CA ASP A 562 28.35 -13.81 -10.61
C ASP A 562 27.78 -13.86 -9.16
N HIS A 563 27.86 -12.75 -8.42
CA HIS A 563 27.48 -12.66 -7.01
C HIS A 563 26.00 -12.27 -6.82
N CYS A 564 25.36 -12.89 -5.82
CA CYS A 564 24.01 -12.53 -5.41
C CYS A 564 23.98 -11.13 -4.78
N ARG A 565 23.09 -10.27 -5.27
CA ARG A 565 22.94 -8.88 -4.83
C ARG A 565 21.74 -8.77 -3.91
N VAL A 566 21.85 -8.01 -2.81
CA VAL A 566 20.72 -7.73 -1.92
C VAL A 566 20.43 -6.24 -1.93
N MET A 567 19.18 -5.87 -2.21
CA MET A 567 18.70 -4.49 -2.23
C MET A 567 17.63 -4.28 -1.17
N LEU A 568 17.79 -3.22 -0.36
CA LEU A 568 16.85 -2.87 0.72
C LEU A 568 16.70 -1.35 0.84
N GLY A 569 15.52 -0.91 1.26
CA GLY A 569 15.25 0.46 1.67
C GLY A 569 14.43 1.29 0.67
N ILE A 570 14.22 2.55 1.04
CA ILE A 570 13.47 3.54 0.25
C ILE A 570 14.34 4.82 0.21
N PRO A 571 15.03 5.11 -0.91
CA PRO A 571 15.21 4.26 -2.09
C PRO A 571 16.06 3.01 -1.78
N ALA A 572 15.94 1.99 -2.63
CA ALA A 572 16.70 0.76 -2.51
C ALA A 572 18.20 1.02 -2.62
N ARG A 573 18.96 0.52 -1.65
CA ARG A 573 20.43 0.54 -1.66
C ARG A 573 20.97 -0.88 -1.70
N LEU A 574 22.09 -1.04 -2.42
CA LEU A 574 22.82 -2.29 -2.43
C LEU A 574 23.45 -2.51 -1.05
N MET A 575 23.25 -3.71 -0.50
CA MET A 575 23.85 -4.09 0.77
C MET A 575 25.30 -4.58 0.56
N PRO A 576 26.23 -4.27 1.49
CA PRO A 576 27.64 -4.63 1.35
C PRO A 576 27.93 -6.13 1.53
N PHE A 577 26.96 -6.94 1.96
CA PHE A 577 27.14 -8.38 2.16
C PHE A 577 26.80 -9.14 0.88
N GLN A 578 27.82 -9.69 0.21
CA GLN A 578 27.74 -10.32 -1.12
C GLN A 578 27.60 -11.85 -1.11
N GLU A 579 27.55 -12.47 0.07
CA GLU A 579 27.52 -13.94 0.20
C GLU A 579 26.17 -14.43 0.71
N PHE A 580 25.14 -14.37 -0.15
CA PHE A 580 23.99 -15.24 0.00
C PHE A 580 23.89 -16.12 -1.23
N SER A 581 24.06 -17.43 -1.07
CA SER A 581 23.61 -18.37 -2.10
C SER A 581 22.08 -18.23 -2.19
N LEU A 582 21.57 -17.63 -3.27
CA LEU A 582 20.14 -17.65 -3.56
C LEU A 582 19.65 -19.08 -3.39
N PHE A 583 18.73 -19.28 -2.45
CA PHE A 583 18.07 -20.56 -2.22
C PHE A 583 17.59 -21.09 -3.57
N SER A 584 18.28 -22.11 -4.10
CA SER A 584 17.68 -22.95 -5.14
C SER A 584 16.60 -23.75 -4.44
N MET A 585 15.37 -23.24 -4.39
CA MET A 585 14.24 -24.15 -4.26
C MET A 585 14.25 -25.00 -5.53
N SER A 586 14.91 -26.16 -5.47
CA SER A 586 14.76 -27.21 -6.46
C SER A 586 13.31 -27.67 -6.42
N THR A 587 12.44 -27.05 -7.23
CA THR A 587 11.14 -27.65 -7.49
C THR A 587 11.34 -28.76 -8.49
N LYS A 588 11.17 -29.99 -7.99
CA LYS A 588 10.87 -31.18 -8.79
C LYS A 588 9.90 -30.77 -9.91
N ILE A 589 10.29 -31.13 -11.13
CA ILE A 589 9.49 -31.00 -12.34
C ILE A 589 8.20 -31.79 -12.12
N PHE A 590 7.05 -31.12 -12.04
CA PHE A 590 5.75 -31.80 -12.04
C PHE A 590 5.42 -32.21 -13.48
N SER A 591 5.19 -33.52 -13.68
CA SER A 591 4.90 -34.12 -14.98
C SER A 591 3.54 -33.69 -15.53
N SER A 592 3.35 -33.81 -16.85
CA SER A 592 2.11 -33.49 -17.58
C SER A 592 0.86 -34.20 -17.02
N SER A 593 1.02 -35.35 -16.37
CA SER A 593 -0.07 -36.12 -15.75
C SER A 593 -0.69 -35.44 -14.53
N ILE A 594 0.06 -34.61 -13.81
CA ILE A 594 -0.38 -33.98 -12.54
C ILE A 594 -1.25 -32.73 -12.81
N TYR A 595 -1.31 -32.23 -14.05
CA TYR A 595 -2.15 -31.09 -14.40
C TYR A 595 -3.65 -31.40 -14.31
N PHE A 596 -4.06 -32.65 -14.59
CA PHE A 596 -5.45 -33.07 -14.41
C PHE A 596 -5.82 -33.18 -12.93
N ASP A 597 -4.92 -33.71 -12.10
CA ASP A 597 -5.13 -33.80 -10.65
C ASP A 597 -5.10 -32.44 -9.97
N ILE A 598 -4.24 -31.51 -10.45
CA ILE A 598 -4.21 -30.12 -9.99
C ILE A 598 -5.47 -29.38 -10.44
N ALA A 599 -5.94 -29.57 -11.69
CA ALA A 599 -7.19 -28.96 -12.15
C ALA A 599 -8.40 -29.49 -11.36
N GLY A 600 -8.44 -30.80 -11.06
CA GLY A 600 -9.44 -31.42 -10.20
C GLY A 600 -9.37 -30.91 -8.75
N ALA A 601 -8.16 -30.81 -8.17
CA ALA A 601 -7.95 -30.27 -6.83
C ALA A 601 -8.24 -28.77 -6.76
N ILE A 602 -7.99 -27.99 -7.82
CA ILE A 602 -8.39 -26.58 -7.95
C ILE A 602 -9.92 -26.49 -8.03
N GLY A 603 -10.58 -27.34 -8.84
CA GLY A 603 -12.03 -27.40 -8.92
C GLY A 603 -12.66 -27.71 -7.56
N ILE A 604 -12.13 -28.70 -6.84
CA ILE A 604 -12.57 -29.09 -5.49
C ILE A 604 -12.26 -27.99 -4.47
N ARG A 605 -11.07 -27.39 -4.49
CA ARG A 605 -10.68 -26.32 -3.55
C ARG A 605 -11.44 -25.03 -3.80
N LEU A 606 -11.73 -24.70 -5.05
CA LEU A 606 -12.65 -23.63 -5.44
C LEU A 606 -14.05 -23.93 -4.94
N LEU A 607 -14.59 -25.10 -5.22
CA LEU A 607 -15.92 -25.49 -4.79
C LEU A 607 -16.03 -25.46 -3.25
N ILE A 608 -15.05 -26.01 -2.53
CA ILE A 608 -15.01 -26.02 -1.07
C ILE A 608 -14.84 -24.60 -0.54
N ASN A 609 -13.88 -23.81 -1.01
CA ASN A 609 -13.70 -22.44 -0.50
C ASN A 609 -14.89 -21.55 -0.84
N VAL A 610 -15.53 -21.73 -1.99
CA VAL A 610 -16.73 -21.00 -2.37
C VAL A 610 -17.90 -21.43 -1.52
N ILE A 611 -18.14 -22.73 -1.33
CA ILE A 611 -19.21 -23.22 -0.46
C ILE A 611 -18.94 -22.79 0.99
N LEU A 612 -17.73 -22.95 1.53
CA LEU A 612 -17.41 -22.55 2.90
C LEU A 612 -17.46 -21.04 3.09
N SER A 613 -16.91 -20.24 2.16
CA SER A 613 -16.94 -18.78 2.27
C SER A 613 -18.36 -18.28 2.08
N PHE A 614 -19.11 -18.81 1.12
CA PHE A 614 -20.51 -18.43 0.91
C PHE A 614 -21.39 -18.84 2.10
N VAL A 615 -21.20 -20.03 2.65
CA VAL A 615 -21.92 -20.48 3.86
C VAL A 615 -21.48 -19.66 5.07
N LEU A 616 -20.19 -19.40 5.31
CA LEU A 616 -19.76 -18.65 6.50
C LEU A 616 -20.09 -17.15 6.42
N ILE A 617 -20.01 -16.55 5.22
CA ILE A 617 -20.26 -15.13 4.99
C ILE A 617 -21.76 -14.85 4.85
N HIS A 618 -22.52 -15.75 4.22
CA HIS A 618 -23.94 -15.56 3.93
C HIS A 618 -24.89 -16.44 4.74
N ALA A 619 -24.42 -17.36 5.61
CA ALA A 619 -25.31 -18.10 6.53
C ALA A 619 -26.25 -17.19 7.33
N PRO A 620 -25.82 -16.03 7.88
CA PRO A 620 -26.73 -15.17 8.62
C PRO A 620 -27.83 -14.59 7.71
N SER A 621 -27.46 -14.18 6.49
CA SER A 621 -28.41 -13.65 5.49
C SER A 621 -29.31 -14.73 4.89
N LEU A 622 -28.82 -15.96 4.71
CA LEU A 622 -29.61 -17.11 4.23
C LEU A 622 -30.58 -17.58 5.30
N LEU A 623 -30.18 -17.58 6.58
CA LEU A 623 -31.08 -17.81 7.71
C LEU A 623 -32.15 -16.73 7.80
N LEU A 624 -31.77 -15.45 7.65
CA LEU A 624 -32.73 -14.34 7.66
C LEU A 624 -33.73 -14.45 6.49
N ILE A 625 -33.26 -14.78 5.28
CA ILE A 625 -34.11 -15.00 4.11
C ILE A 625 -35.02 -16.21 4.34
N TYR A 626 -34.51 -17.31 4.88
CA TYR A 626 -35.29 -18.51 5.21
C TYR A 626 -36.33 -18.27 6.32
N PHE A 627 -36.09 -17.33 7.23
CA PHE A 627 -37.08 -16.92 8.24
C PHE A 627 -38.11 -15.91 7.70
N LEU A 628 -37.81 -15.21 6.60
CA LEU A 628 -38.68 -14.20 5.97
C LEU A 628 -39.53 -14.76 4.81
N THR A 629 -39.13 -15.90 4.22
CA THR A 629 -39.91 -16.69 3.25
C THR A 629 -40.62 -17.83 3.95
#